data_AF-A0A6S6TXX7-F1
#
_entry.id   AF-A0A6S6TXX7-F1
#
_cell.length_a   1.000
_cell.length_b   1.000
_cell.length_c   1.000
_cell.angle_alpha   90.00
_cell.angle_beta   90.00
_cell.angle_gamma   90.00
#
_symmetry.space_group_name_H-M   'P 1'
#
loop_
_entity.id
_entity.type
_entity.pdbx_description
1 polymer ?
#
loop_
_entity_poly.entity_id
_entity_poly.type
_entity_poly.pdbx_seq_one_letter_code
_entity_poly.pdbx_strand_id
1 'polypeptide(L)'
;MKITARYIAATRALLLTSCLLTSTASADIEKARALMKAGKFVEAHAAFLPAAQAGNADAEELIGVMYAMGLGVERDDRRAFEWYLRASMKAHPGAQSGVGWYYEIGRGMPAPDLVRAYMWYVLSAIGGDIDAAVSQQEVVKKMTPEQIAEAKILIQDYRAHLYPFKP
;
A
#
# COMPACT_ATOMS: atom_id res chain seq x y z
N MET A 1 9.86 -36.00 -51.25
CA MET A 1 8.66 -35.32 -51.79
C MET A 1 7.73 -34.98 -50.63
N LYS A 2 7.04 -33.81 -50.63
CA LYS A 2 5.82 -33.38 -49.88
C LYS A 2 5.33 -34.28 -48.71
N ILE A 3 4.85 -33.83 -47.53
CA ILE A 3 3.97 -32.69 -47.16
C ILE A 3 3.87 -32.71 -45.59
N THR A 4 3.62 -31.69 -44.76
CA THR A 4 3.59 -30.21 -44.81
C THR A 4 3.77 -29.64 -43.38
N ALA A 5 4.02 -28.34 -43.23
CA ALA A 5 4.09 -27.63 -41.94
C ALA A 5 2.76 -27.56 -41.16
N ARG A 6 2.82 -27.67 -39.82
CA ARG A 6 1.76 -27.25 -38.86
C ARG A 6 2.37 -26.76 -37.53
N TYR A 7 2.75 -25.48 -37.48
CA TYR A 7 3.23 -24.80 -36.26
C TYR A 7 2.58 -23.41 -36.05
N ILE A 8 1.29 -23.28 -36.39
CA ILE A 8 0.50 -22.05 -36.19
C ILE A 8 -0.86 -22.42 -35.57
N ALA A 9 -0.89 -22.61 -34.25
CA ALA A 9 -2.12 -22.93 -33.51
C ALA A 9 -2.11 -22.55 -32.00
N ALA A 10 -0.94 -22.52 -31.35
CA ALA A 10 -0.85 -22.42 -29.89
C ALA A 10 -0.98 -21.00 -29.30
N THR A 11 -0.70 -19.95 -30.08
CA THR A 11 -0.39 -18.61 -29.53
C THR A 11 -1.58 -17.69 -29.26
N ARG A 12 -2.83 -18.09 -29.59
CA ARG A 12 -4.02 -17.23 -29.39
C ARG A 12 -4.81 -17.49 -28.10
N ALA A 13 -4.63 -18.64 -27.44
CA ALA A 13 -5.41 -18.99 -26.25
C ALA A 13 -5.00 -18.20 -24.98
N LEU A 14 -3.71 -17.91 -24.81
CA LEU A 14 -3.16 -17.34 -23.57
C LEU A 14 -3.56 -15.87 -23.32
N LEU A 15 -3.86 -15.11 -24.36
CA LEU A 15 -4.22 -13.69 -24.25
C LEU A 15 -5.65 -13.47 -23.75
N LEU A 16 -6.57 -14.38 -24.07
CA LEU A 16 -7.98 -14.28 -23.67
C LEU A 16 -8.20 -14.67 -22.20
N THR A 17 -7.49 -15.68 -21.69
CA THR A 17 -7.59 -16.09 -20.27
C THR A 17 -6.99 -15.04 -19.33
N SER A 18 -5.87 -14.43 -19.71
CA SER A 18 -5.26 -13.30 -18.99
C SER A 18 -6.24 -12.14 -18.79
N CYS A 19 -6.95 -11.75 -19.85
CA CYS A 19 -7.90 -10.63 -19.85
C CYS A 19 -9.18 -10.91 -19.01
N LEU A 20 -9.54 -12.18 -18.81
CA LEU A 20 -10.69 -12.55 -17.97
C LEU A 20 -10.34 -12.52 -16.47
N LEU A 21 -9.17 -13.03 -16.08
CA LEU A 21 -8.73 -13.11 -14.68
C LEU A 21 -8.55 -11.74 -14.01
N THR A 22 -8.14 -10.71 -14.76
CA THR A 22 -8.00 -9.34 -14.23
C THR A 22 -9.35 -8.67 -13.95
N SER A 23 -10.41 -9.05 -14.67
CA SER A 23 -11.75 -8.44 -14.49
C SER A 23 -12.45 -8.87 -13.20
N THR A 24 -12.29 -10.12 -12.78
CA THR A 24 -12.95 -10.63 -11.56
C THR A 24 -12.33 -10.03 -10.30
N ALA A 25 -11.00 -10.04 -10.18
CA ALA A 25 -10.29 -9.51 -9.01
C ALA A 25 -10.55 -8.01 -8.77
N SER A 26 -10.76 -7.23 -9.83
CA SER A 26 -11.16 -5.82 -9.74
C SER A 26 -12.60 -5.67 -9.23
N ALA A 27 -13.54 -6.46 -9.77
CA ALA A 27 -14.94 -6.44 -9.35
C ALA A 27 -15.14 -6.88 -7.89
N ASP A 28 -14.33 -7.82 -7.39
CA ASP A 28 -14.36 -8.27 -5.99
C ASP A 28 -13.93 -7.17 -5.00
N ILE A 29 -12.94 -6.34 -5.36
CA ILE A 29 -12.50 -5.20 -4.53
C ILE A 29 -13.57 -4.11 -4.49
N GLU A 30 -14.19 -3.76 -5.61
CA GLU A 30 -15.25 -2.73 -5.62
C GLU A 30 -16.50 -3.17 -4.86
N LYS A 31 -16.82 -4.47 -4.87
CA LYS A 31 -17.84 -5.05 -3.98
C LYS A 31 -17.46 -4.89 -2.51
N ALA A 32 -16.20 -5.10 -2.14
CA ALA A 32 -15.72 -4.90 -0.77
C ALA A 32 -15.76 -3.42 -0.34
N ARG A 33 -15.37 -2.48 -1.23
CA ARG A 33 -15.54 -1.03 -1.01
C ARG A 33 -17.01 -0.64 -0.83
N ALA A 34 -17.92 -1.22 -1.61
CA ALA A 34 -19.36 -0.97 -1.47
C ALA A 34 -19.91 -1.46 -0.12
N LEU A 35 -19.47 -2.63 0.37
CA LEU A 35 -19.80 -3.12 1.71
C LEU A 35 -19.26 -2.18 2.81
N MET A 36 -18.01 -1.73 2.69
CA MET A 36 -17.39 -0.79 3.64
C MET A 36 -18.15 0.55 3.69
N LYS A 37 -18.50 1.11 2.53
CA LYS A 37 -19.31 2.34 2.40
C LYS A 37 -20.73 2.18 2.97
N ALA A 38 -21.28 0.96 2.95
CA ALA A 38 -22.56 0.63 3.56
C ALA A 38 -22.48 0.31 5.06
N GLY A 39 -21.31 0.50 5.71
CA GLY A 39 -21.10 0.18 7.13
C GLY A 39 -21.03 -1.31 7.46
N LYS A 40 -21.02 -2.18 6.45
CA LYS A 40 -21.02 -3.65 6.58
C LYS A 40 -19.61 -4.18 6.81
N PHE A 41 -18.94 -3.69 7.85
CA PHE A 41 -17.49 -3.83 8.00
C PHE A 41 -17.01 -5.29 8.15
N VAL A 42 -17.75 -6.16 8.83
CA VAL A 42 -17.38 -7.60 8.94
C VAL A 42 -17.38 -8.27 7.56
N GLU A 43 -18.40 -7.97 6.75
CA GLU A 43 -18.56 -8.48 5.39
C GLU A 43 -17.50 -7.88 4.45
N ALA A 44 -17.19 -6.60 4.61
CA ALA A 44 -16.14 -5.91 3.85
C ALA A 44 -14.74 -6.47 4.16
N HIS A 45 -14.40 -6.70 5.43
CA HIS A 45 -13.12 -7.30 5.81
C HIS A 45 -12.97 -8.70 5.20
N ALA A 46 -14.03 -9.53 5.28
CA ALA A 46 -14.06 -10.85 4.66
C ALA A 46 -13.92 -10.80 3.13
N ALA A 47 -14.39 -9.74 2.47
CA ALA A 47 -14.27 -9.55 1.02
C ALA A 47 -12.91 -8.96 0.58
N PHE A 48 -12.28 -8.09 1.38
CA PHE A 48 -10.93 -7.57 1.10
C PHE A 48 -9.84 -8.61 1.38
N LEU A 49 -9.99 -9.45 2.40
CA LEU A 49 -8.93 -10.32 2.90
C LEU A 49 -8.30 -11.23 1.83
N PRO A 50 -9.03 -11.87 0.89
CA PRO A 50 -8.42 -12.68 -0.17
C PRO A 50 -7.55 -11.84 -1.12
N ALA A 51 -7.97 -10.63 -1.48
CA ALA A 51 -7.20 -9.73 -2.34
C ALA A 51 -5.96 -9.20 -1.62
N ALA A 52 -6.07 -8.87 -0.33
CA ALA A 52 -4.94 -8.46 0.51
C ALA A 52 -3.92 -9.60 0.70
N GLN A 53 -4.39 -10.84 0.91
CA GLN A 53 -3.54 -12.04 0.97
C GLN A 53 -2.87 -12.37 -0.37
N ALA A 54 -3.52 -12.05 -1.50
CA ALA A 54 -2.95 -12.13 -2.84
C ALA A 54 -2.00 -10.96 -3.19
N GLY A 55 -1.75 -10.03 -2.27
CA GLY A 55 -0.80 -8.94 -2.46
C GLY A 55 -1.35 -7.72 -3.21
N ASN A 56 -2.67 -7.54 -3.33
CA ASN A 56 -3.24 -6.28 -3.82
C ASN A 56 -3.01 -5.15 -2.79
N ALA A 57 -2.34 -4.08 -3.19
CA ALA A 57 -1.91 -3.02 -2.27
C ALA A 57 -3.09 -2.20 -1.68
N ASP A 58 -4.11 -1.87 -2.49
CA ASP A 58 -5.33 -1.20 -2.03
C ASP A 58 -6.06 -2.03 -0.96
N ALA A 59 -6.20 -3.34 -1.18
CA ALA A 59 -6.87 -4.23 -0.24
C ALA A 59 -6.08 -4.38 1.07
N GLU A 60 -4.74 -4.40 1.01
CA GLU A 60 -3.89 -4.38 2.21
C GLU A 60 -4.00 -3.06 2.98
N GLU A 61 -4.02 -1.92 2.28
CA GLU A 61 -4.22 -0.60 2.89
C GLU A 61 -5.55 -0.54 3.65
N LEU A 62 -6.64 -0.99 3.02
CA LEU A 62 -7.98 -1.00 3.62
C LEU A 62 -8.08 -1.97 4.79
N ILE A 63 -7.42 -3.14 4.74
CA ILE A 63 -7.30 -4.03 5.91
C ILE A 63 -6.51 -3.33 7.04
N GLY A 64 -5.47 -2.55 6.70
CA GLY A 64 -4.76 -1.65 7.63
C GLY A 64 -5.69 -0.65 8.31
N VAL A 65 -6.51 0.07 7.54
CA VAL A 65 -7.56 0.98 8.04
C VAL A 65 -8.51 0.26 9.00
N MET A 66 -8.96 -0.94 8.64
CA MET A 66 -9.92 -1.70 9.43
C MET A 66 -9.35 -2.12 10.80
N TYR A 67 -8.10 -2.57 10.85
CA TYR A 67 -7.40 -2.83 12.13
C TYR A 67 -7.08 -1.55 12.91
N ALA A 68 -6.74 -0.45 12.24
CA ALA A 68 -6.45 0.83 12.89
C ALA A 68 -7.69 1.46 13.54
N MET A 69 -8.87 1.25 12.96
CA MET A 69 -10.12 1.85 13.42
C MET A 69 -11.05 0.89 14.19
N GLY A 70 -10.80 -0.43 14.15
CA GLY A 70 -11.69 -1.44 14.74
C GLY A 70 -12.95 -1.69 13.91
N LEU A 71 -12.86 -1.58 12.59
CA LEU A 71 -14.01 -1.69 11.68
C LEU A 71 -14.21 -3.16 11.28
N GLY A 72 -15.17 -3.83 11.91
CA GLY A 72 -15.52 -5.23 11.61
C GLY A 72 -14.50 -6.27 12.11
N VAL A 73 -13.42 -5.80 12.74
CA VAL A 73 -12.40 -6.57 13.46
C VAL A 73 -12.10 -5.85 14.77
N GLU A 74 -11.52 -6.58 15.74
CA GLU A 74 -10.94 -5.94 16.93
C GLU A 74 -9.81 -4.99 16.51
N ARG A 75 -9.73 -3.81 17.15
CA ARG A 75 -8.68 -2.84 16.89
C ARG A 75 -7.33 -3.40 17.31
N ASP A 76 -6.39 -3.48 16.38
CA ASP A 76 -5.01 -3.90 16.64
C ASP A 76 -4.05 -3.00 15.86
N ASP A 77 -3.47 -2.04 16.56
CA ASP A 77 -2.57 -1.03 15.98
C ASP A 77 -1.28 -1.64 15.41
N ARG A 78 -0.84 -2.83 15.89
CA ARG A 78 0.33 -3.52 15.34
C ARG A 78 -0.01 -4.26 14.06
N ARG A 79 -1.15 -4.98 14.00
CA ARG A 79 -1.64 -5.59 12.75
C ARG A 79 -1.93 -4.52 11.70
N ALA A 80 -2.49 -3.38 12.09
CA ALA A 80 -2.68 -2.23 11.20
C ALA A 80 -1.35 -1.79 10.55
N PHE A 81 -0.33 -1.54 11.38
CA PHE A 81 1.01 -1.19 10.91
C PHE A 81 1.62 -2.26 9.99
N GLU A 82 1.50 -3.54 10.33
CA GLU A 82 2.00 -4.65 9.51
C GLU A 82 1.33 -4.71 8.12
N TRP A 83 0.04 -4.39 8.00
CA TRP A 83 -0.67 -4.36 6.71
C TRP A 83 -0.32 -3.10 5.91
N TYR A 84 -0.30 -1.92 6.54
CA TYR A 84 0.15 -0.70 5.86
C TYR A 84 1.59 -0.82 5.35
N LEU A 85 2.49 -1.47 6.09
CA LEU A 85 3.89 -1.68 5.67
C LEU A 85 4.02 -2.59 4.44
N ARG A 86 3.10 -3.54 4.22
CA ARG A 86 3.08 -4.37 3.00
C ARG A 86 2.69 -3.54 1.78
N ALA A 87 1.63 -2.72 1.92
CA ALA A 87 1.16 -1.84 0.86
C ALA A 87 2.17 -0.72 0.55
N SER A 88 2.80 -0.15 1.59
CA SER A 88 3.78 0.94 1.47
C SER A 88 5.04 0.50 0.70
N MET A 89 5.48 -0.74 0.91
CA MET A 89 6.59 -1.39 0.18
C MET A 89 6.25 -1.74 -1.29
N LYS A 90 4.99 -1.60 -1.70
CA LYS A 90 4.55 -1.67 -3.11
C LYS A 90 4.17 -0.29 -3.67
N ALA A 91 4.78 0.75 -3.11
CA ALA A 91 4.66 2.13 -3.58
C ALA A 91 3.25 2.75 -3.47
N HIS A 92 2.33 2.17 -2.67
CA HIS A 92 0.99 2.70 -2.45
C HIS A 92 1.02 3.92 -1.51
N PRO A 93 0.63 5.15 -1.94
CA PRO A 93 0.85 6.36 -1.16
C PRO A 93 0.08 6.42 0.17
N GLY A 94 -1.24 6.19 0.18
CA GLY A 94 -2.04 6.27 1.41
C GLY A 94 -1.51 5.37 2.55
N ALA A 95 -1.08 4.15 2.22
CA ALA A 95 -0.40 3.26 3.15
C ALA A 95 0.97 3.79 3.63
N GLN A 96 1.77 4.45 2.78
CA GLN A 96 2.99 5.14 3.21
C GLN A 96 2.68 6.26 4.20
N SER A 97 1.62 7.05 3.98
CA SER A 97 1.13 8.03 4.96
C SER A 97 0.67 7.38 6.26
N GLY A 98 -0.01 6.22 6.21
CA GLY A 98 -0.38 5.43 7.37
C GLY A 98 0.82 4.93 8.19
N VAL A 99 1.85 4.40 7.52
CA VAL A 99 3.13 4.01 8.17
C VAL A 99 3.84 5.24 8.77
N GLY A 100 3.86 6.37 8.05
CA GLY A 100 4.44 7.63 8.50
C GLY A 100 3.77 8.15 9.78
N TRP A 101 2.44 8.13 9.83
CA TRP A 101 1.65 8.52 11.00
C TRP A 101 1.93 7.62 12.21
N TYR A 102 1.96 6.30 12.02
CA TYR A 102 2.25 5.36 13.10
C TYR A 102 3.63 5.60 13.73
N TYR A 103 4.64 5.92 12.92
CA TYR A 103 5.95 6.35 13.42
C TYR A 103 5.91 7.74 14.09
N GLU A 104 5.16 8.71 13.54
CA GLU A 104 5.06 10.07 14.11
C GLU A 104 4.49 10.07 15.53
N ILE A 105 3.47 9.25 15.79
CA ILE A 105 2.81 9.17 17.11
C ILE A 105 3.29 8.00 17.98
N GLY A 106 4.19 7.15 17.47
CA GLY A 106 4.73 5.99 18.19
C GLY A 106 3.71 4.93 18.60
N ARG A 107 2.55 4.87 17.93
CA ARG A 107 1.40 4.09 18.40
C ARG A 107 1.60 2.60 18.13
N GLY A 108 1.50 1.78 19.17
CA GLY A 108 1.85 0.35 19.09
C GLY A 108 3.36 0.09 18.99
N MET A 109 4.19 1.13 19.18
CA MET A 109 5.65 1.07 19.18
C MET A 109 6.21 1.44 20.57
N PRO A 110 7.50 1.19 20.85
CA PRO A 110 8.11 1.62 22.11
C PRO A 110 8.22 3.14 22.28
N ALA A 111 8.36 3.88 21.18
CA ALA A 111 8.45 5.34 21.12
C ALA A 111 8.16 5.84 19.69
N PRO A 112 7.87 7.15 19.50
CA PRO A 112 7.86 7.80 18.19
C PRO A 112 9.22 7.78 17.49
N ASP A 113 9.20 7.86 16.16
CA ASP A 113 10.36 7.89 15.28
C ASP A 113 10.15 8.92 14.16
N LEU A 114 10.63 10.15 14.38
CA LEU A 114 10.44 11.24 13.43
C LEU A 114 11.26 11.07 12.14
N VAL A 115 12.36 10.31 12.19
CA VAL A 115 13.22 10.01 11.03
C VAL A 115 12.45 9.13 10.04
N ARG A 116 11.87 8.04 10.52
CA ARG A 116 11.03 7.14 9.69
C ARG A 116 9.69 7.79 9.32
N ALA A 117 9.08 8.56 10.21
CA ALA A 117 7.86 9.30 9.89
C ALA A 117 8.06 10.25 8.69
N TYR A 118 9.09 11.10 8.75
CA TYR A 118 9.43 12.02 7.67
C TYR A 118 9.79 11.27 6.37
N MET A 119 10.59 10.20 6.47
CA MET A 119 10.92 9.35 5.31
C MET A 119 9.67 8.83 4.60
N TRP A 120 8.72 8.25 5.35
CA TRP A 120 7.51 7.68 4.76
C TRP A 120 6.54 8.74 4.20
N TYR A 121 6.40 9.90 4.83
CA TYR A 121 5.61 11.01 4.26
C TYR A 121 6.25 11.58 2.99
N VAL A 122 7.59 11.70 2.92
CA VAL A 122 8.30 12.12 1.69
C VAL A 122 8.09 11.11 0.56
N LEU A 123 8.20 9.80 0.85
CA LEU A 123 7.92 8.74 -0.13
C LEU A 123 6.47 8.80 -0.61
N SER A 124 5.51 9.04 0.29
CA SER A 124 4.09 9.17 -0.04
C SER A 124 3.79 10.38 -0.93
N ALA A 125 4.39 11.53 -0.63
CA ALA A 125 4.30 12.73 -1.47
C ALA A 125 4.91 12.51 -2.87
N ILE A 126 6.05 11.80 -2.96
CA ILE A 126 6.62 11.33 -4.24
C ILE A 126 5.66 10.36 -4.93
N GLY A 127 5.00 9.48 -4.17
CA GLY A 127 4.00 8.52 -4.65
C GLY A 127 2.77 9.18 -5.29
N GLY A 128 2.30 10.29 -4.71
CA GLY A 128 1.19 11.10 -5.22
C GLY A 128 0.15 11.51 -4.17
N ASP A 129 0.40 11.23 -2.89
CA ASP A 129 -0.44 11.71 -1.79
C ASP A 129 -0.19 13.22 -1.57
N ILE A 130 -1.24 14.03 -1.72
CA ILE A 130 -1.17 15.49 -1.56
C ILE A 130 -1.19 15.93 -0.10
N ASP A 131 -1.76 15.14 0.80
CA ASP A 131 -1.87 15.45 2.23
C ASP A 131 -0.56 15.08 2.95
N ALA A 132 0.13 14.03 2.49
CA ALA A 132 1.48 13.69 2.93
C ALA A 132 2.49 14.85 2.76
N ALA A 133 2.29 15.70 1.74
CA ALA A 133 3.11 16.87 1.50
C ALA A 133 2.97 17.94 2.60
N VAL A 134 1.85 17.96 3.34
CA VAL A 134 1.65 18.75 4.56
C VAL A 134 2.24 18.02 5.77
N SER A 135 2.00 16.71 5.91
CA SER A 135 2.51 15.92 7.04
C SER A 135 4.04 15.96 7.16
N GLN A 136 4.78 15.83 6.05
CA GLN A 136 6.24 15.99 6.05
C GLN A 136 6.69 17.39 6.52
N GLN A 137 5.93 18.45 6.20
CA GLN A 137 6.24 19.82 6.61
C GLN A 137 6.00 20.05 8.11
N GLU A 138 5.01 19.38 8.70
CA GLU A 138 4.79 19.44 10.15
C GLU A 138 5.77 18.57 10.93
N VAL A 139 6.16 17.40 10.41
CA VAL A 139 7.20 16.55 11.05
C VAL A 139 8.57 17.23 11.03
N VAL A 140 9.00 17.80 9.91
CA VAL A 140 10.37 18.33 9.78
C VAL A 140 10.68 19.48 10.75
N LYS A 141 9.66 20.25 11.15
CA LYS A 141 9.75 21.31 12.19
C LYS A 141 10.11 20.77 13.58
N LYS A 142 9.91 19.46 13.81
CA LYS A 142 10.13 18.76 15.09
C LYS A 142 11.49 18.04 15.13
N MET A 143 12.25 18.04 14.03
CA MET A 143 13.47 17.25 13.85
C MET A 143 14.75 18.09 14.01
N THR A 144 15.84 17.45 14.45
CA THR A 144 17.18 18.06 14.44
C THR A 144 17.81 18.00 13.04
N PRO A 145 18.83 18.82 12.73
CA PRO A 145 19.57 18.74 11.46
C PRO A 145 20.13 17.34 11.16
N GLU A 146 20.55 16.61 12.20
CA GLU A 146 21.11 15.26 12.12
C GLU A 146 20.03 14.25 11.73
N GLN A 147 18.86 14.31 12.36
CA GLN A 147 17.69 13.48 12.00
C GLN A 147 17.24 13.77 10.56
N ILE A 148 17.30 15.03 10.11
CA ILE A 148 16.98 15.42 8.74
C ILE A 148 18.03 14.89 7.75
N ALA A 149 19.31 14.79 8.15
CA ALA A 149 20.37 14.19 7.34
C ALA A 149 20.22 12.66 7.25
N GLU A 150 19.94 11.98 8.37
CA GLU A 150 19.66 10.54 8.42
C GLU A 150 18.45 10.18 7.54
N ALA A 151 17.33 10.90 7.70
CA ALA A 151 16.12 10.65 6.92
C ALA A 151 16.36 10.84 5.42
N LYS A 152 17.19 11.79 4.98
CA LYS A 152 17.55 11.98 3.56
C LYS A 152 18.27 10.79 2.96
N ILE A 153 19.14 10.11 3.73
CA ILE A 153 19.81 8.87 3.29
C ILE A 153 18.76 7.77 3.06
N LEU A 154 17.90 7.54 4.05
CA LEU A 154 16.85 6.53 3.96
C LEU A 154 15.84 6.82 2.83
N ILE A 155 15.48 8.10 2.62
CA ILE A 155 14.63 8.55 1.50
C ILE A 155 15.30 8.19 0.16
N GLN A 156 16.60 8.44 0.00
CA GLN A 156 17.33 8.12 -1.22
C GLN A 156 17.34 6.61 -1.49
N ASP A 157 17.64 5.80 -0.48
CA ASP A 157 17.68 4.34 -0.57
C ASP A 157 16.31 3.75 -0.92
N TYR A 158 15.24 4.16 -0.22
CA TYR A 158 13.89 3.65 -0.47
C TYR A 158 13.30 4.17 -1.78
N ARG A 159 13.56 5.44 -2.15
CA ARG A 159 13.10 6.01 -3.43
C ARG A 159 13.67 5.26 -4.62
N ALA A 160 14.94 4.86 -4.57
CA ALA A 160 15.56 4.09 -5.65
C ALA A 160 14.86 2.75 -5.93
N HIS A 161 14.21 2.15 -4.93
CA HIS A 161 13.47 0.89 -5.05
C HIS A 161 11.98 1.10 -5.36
N LEU A 162 11.33 2.06 -4.70
CA LEU A 162 9.88 2.30 -4.79
C LEU A 162 9.48 3.19 -5.97
N TYR A 163 10.35 4.14 -6.36
CA TYR A 163 10.07 5.14 -7.41
C TYR A 163 11.26 5.34 -8.37
N PRO A 164 11.86 4.28 -8.95
CA PRO A 164 13.07 4.37 -9.80
C PRO A 164 12.90 5.24 -11.06
N PHE A 165 11.66 5.51 -11.48
CA PHE A 165 11.34 6.28 -12.69
C PHE A 165 10.64 7.61 -12.42
N LYS A 166 10.47 8.04 -11.15
CA LYS A 166 9.98 9.40 -10.85
C LYS A 166 11.17 10.36 -10.71
N PRO A 167 11.16 11.52 -11.40
CA PRO A 167 12.24 12.52 -11.36
C PRO A 167 12.35 13.20 -9.98
#